data_AF-A0A969YQN5-F1
#
_entry.id   AF-A0A969YQN5-F1
#
_cell.length_a   1.000
_cell.length_b   1.000
_cell.length_c   1.000
_cell.angle_alpha   90.00
_cell.angle_beta   90.00
_cell.angle_gamma   90.00
#
_symmetry.space_group_name_H-M   'P 1'
#
loop_
_entity.id
_entity.type
_entity.pdbx_description
1 polymer ?
#
loop_
_entity_poly.entity_id
_entity_poly.type
_entity_poly.pdbx_seq_one_letter_code
_entity_poly.pdbx_strand_id
1 'polypeptide(L)'
;VKGILAVGTDLFHIFAKAIMGTTVHKKLGNVSVKLAIAFLVGSGAGTFIGGAINKGLYNKDPLLSEAFISGVYSILLGFLGFYALIDFIRSSKGPAAAGGDAHGGPAAGTPALAARLQGLNIPPMVTFDEDFVPGGKRLSGVIIALGGVVVGIMAAIMGVGGGFITFPLFVYIYGVSSMTTVGTDILQIIFTAGLAAIGQYAIYGYVFYTLAMGMLIGSLLGIQVGALTTKVVKGIHIRGFYAVSILAGFINRLSTLPKKFNELEVLNLPKGLVTNIEFVGNIVFWIVVAIFGFWIFAKFFSNLGSLREEE
;
A
#
# COMPACT_ATOMS: atom_id res chain seq x y z
N VAL A 1 -0.64 6.55 22.86
CA VAL A 1 -1.91 6.13 22.21
C VAL A 1 -1.91 4.60 22.19
N LYS A 2 -2.97 3.93 22.67
CA LYS A 2 -3.06 2.45 22.57
C LYS A 2 -2.99 2.04 21.09
N GLY A 3 -2.27 0.99 20.73
CA GLY A 3 -2.07 0.59 19.32
C GLY A 3 -3.38 0.46 18.53
N ILE A 4 -4.43 -0.06 19.18
CA ILE A 4 -5.78 -0.17 18.60
C ILE A 4 -6.39 1.18 18.18
N LEU A 5 -6.12 2.25 18.93
CA LEU A 5 -6.60 3.61 18.63
C LEU A 5 -5.84 4.22 17.46
N ALA A 6 -4.53 3.92 17.35
CA ALA A 6 -3.73 4.38 16.22
C ALA A 6 -4.20 3.73 14.91
N VAL A 7 -4.45 2.42 14.92
CA VAL A 7 -4.98 1.68 13.76
C VAL A 7 -6.38 2.17 13.38
N GLY A 8 -7.29 2.36 14.35
CA GLY A 8 -8.63 2.86 14.09
C GLY A 8 -8.64 4.27 13.48
N THR A 9 -7.83 5.18 14.03
CA THR A 9 -7.65 6.54 13.50
C THR A 9 -7.06 6.54 12.08
N ASP A 10 -6.04 5.71 11.82
CA ASP A 10 -5.40 5.61 10.50
C ASP A 10 -6.35 5.01 9.44
N LEU A 11 -7.09 3.95 9.78
CA LEU A 11 -8.09 3.37 8.88
C LEU A 11 -9.19 4.37 8.53
N PHE A 12 -9.65 5.19 9.49
CA PHE A 12 -10.62 6.24 9.23
C PHE A 12 -10.06 7.33 8.32
N HIS A 13 -8.80 7.73 8.52
CA HIS A 13 -8.07 8.66 7.66
C HIS A 13 -7.94 8.12 6.23
N ILE A 14 -7.53 6.87 6.06
CA ILE A 14 -7.42 6.19 4.75
C ILE A 14 -8.78 6.11 4.06
N PHE A 15 -9.84 5.73 4.80
CA PHE A 15 -11.20 5.64 4.28
C PHE A 15 -11.68 6.98 3.69
N ALA A 16 -11.58 8.07 4.45
CA ALA A 16 -12.01 9.38 4.00
C ALA A 16 -11.21 9.87 2.78
N LYS A 17 -9.89 9.62 2.75
CA LYS A 17 -9.03 9.92 1.59
C LYS A 17 -9.42 9.12 0.34
N ALA A 18 -9.78 7.85 0.51
CA ALA A 18 -10.16 6.97 -0.60
C ALA A 18 -11.46 7.42 -1.31
N ILE A 19 -12.42 7.99 -0.58
CA ILE A 19 -13.65 8.55 -1.17
C ILE A 19 -13.33 9.67 -2.16
N MET A 20 -12.48 10.61 -1.77
CA MET A 20 -12.05 11.71 -2.64
C MET A 20 -11.27 11.20 -3.85
N GLY A 21 -10.28 10.32 -3.62
CA GLY A 21 -9.46 9.76 -4.69
C GLY A 21 -10.28 8.98 -5.73
N THR A 22 -11.23 8.16 -5.29
CA THR A 22 -12.10 7.39 -6.19
C THR A 22 -12.92 8.29 -7.08
N THR A 23 -13.44 9.41 -6.56
CA THR A 23 -14.25 10.34 -7.35
C THR A 23 -13.43 10.95 -8.50
N VAL A 24 -12.16 11.29 -8.23
CA VAL A 24 -11.24 11.81 -9.26
C VAL A 24 -10.90 10.74 -10.30
N HIS A 25 -10.48 9.54 -9.87
CA HIS A 25 -10.11 8.46 -10.79
C HIS A 25 -11.31 7.93 -11.60
N LYS A 26 -12.52 7.99 -11.04
CA LYS A 26 -13.75 7.63 -11.75
C LYS A 26 -14.06 8.60 -12.89
N LYS A 27 -13.82 9.90 -12.70
CA LYS A 27 -13.93 10.91 -13.79
C LYS A 27 -12.91 10.67 -14.90
N LEU A 28 -11.75 10.12 -14.57
CA LEU A 28 -10.70 9.79 -15.52
C LEU A 28 -10.90 8.44 -16.25
N GLY A 29 -11.99 7.72 -16.00
CA GLY A 29 -12.24 6.40 -16.62
C GLY A 29 -11.38 5.25 -16.07
N ASN A 30 -10.53 5.52 -15.07
CA ASN A 30 -9.53 4.57 -14.57
C ASN A 30 -10.08 3.55 -13.55
N VAL A 31 -11.40 3.42 -13.39
CA VAL A 31 -12.01 2.62 -12.31
C VAL A 31 -12.79 1.46 -12.91
N SER A 32 -12.28 0.25 -12.73
CA SER A 32 -13.01 -0.97 -13.10
C SER A 32 -13.88 -1.45 -11.94
N VAL A 33 -15.16 -1.10 -11.97
CA VAL A 33 -16.12 -1.51 -10.94
C VAL A 33 -16.27 -3.04 -10.87
N LYS A 34 -16.23 -3.73 -12.00
CA LYS A 34 -16.32 -5.21 -12.05
C LYS A 34 -15.12 -5.85 -11.33
N LEU A 35 -13.92 -5.33 -11.57
CA LEU A 35 -12.69 -5.81 -10.92
C LEU A 35 -12.72 -5.51 -9.41
N ALA A 36 -13.15 -4.31 -9.03
CA ALA A 36 -13.32 -3.94 -7.63
C ALA A 36 -14.29 -4.86 -6.90
N ILE A 37 -15.47 -5.14 -7.47
CA ILE A 37 -16.48 -6.01 -6.85
C ILE A 37 -15.95 -7.43 -6.69
N ALA A 38 -15.37 -8.03 -7.73
CA ALA A 38 -14.83 -9.38 -7.67
C ALA A 38 -13.73 -9.49 -6.60
N PHE A 39 -12.86 -8.48 -6.51
CA PHE A 39 -11.82 -8.44 -5.49
C PHE A 39 -12.37 -8.21 -4.09
N LEU A 40 -13.40 -7.36 -3.97
CA LEU A 40 -14.06 -7.02 -2.72
C LEU A 40 -14.72 -8.22 -2.06
N VAL A 41 -15.38 -9.08 -2.83
CA VAL A 41 -15.97 -10.34 -2.32
C VAL A 41 -14.93 -11.17 -1.59
N GLY A 42 -13.75 -11.32 -2.18
CA GLY A 42 -12.61 -12.00 -1.56
C GLY A 42 -12.05 -11.25 -0.36
N SER A 43 -11.76 -9.96 -0.54
CA SER A 43 -11.12 -9.16 0.50
C SER A 43 -11.99 -8.98 1.75
N GLY A 44 -13.32 -8.94 1.61
CA GLY A 44 -14.24 -8.96 2.74
C GLY A 44 -14.08 -10.22 3.58
N ALA A 45 -14.11 -11.41 2.96
CA ALA A 45 -13.85 -12.65 3.67
C ALA A 45 -12.45 -12.65 4.32
N GLY A 46 -11.44 -12.16 3.59
CA GLY A 46 -10.08 -12.03 4.09
C GLY A 46 -9.97 -11.11 5.32
N THR A 47 -10.66 -9.96 5.32
CA THR A 47 -10.60 -9.02 6.45
C THR A 47 -11.25 -9.59 7.70
N PHE A 48 -12.33 -10.37 7.57
CA PHE A 48 -12.90 -11.10 8.70
C PHE A 48 -11.94 -12.14 9.26
N ILE A 49 -11.29 -12.93 8.39
CA ILE A 49 -10.31 -13.95 8.81
C ILE A 49 -9.10 -13.27 9.48
N GLY A 50 -8.50 -12.25 8.86
CA GLY A 50 -7.37 -11.53 9.41
C GLY A 50 -7.70 -10.81 10.72
N GLY A 51 -8.89 -10.20 10.81
CA GLY A 51 -9.39 -9.60 12.05
C GLY A 51 -9.62 -10.63 13.16
N ALA A 52 -10.15 -11.80 12.83
CA ALA A 52 -10.32 -12.90 13.78
C ALA A 52 -8.98 -13.45 14.27
N ILE A 53 -7.99 -13.61 13.39
CA ILE A 53 -6.62 -14.00 13.76
C ILE A 53 -6.04 -12.96 14.73
N ASN A 54 -6.10 -11.67 14.36
CA ASN A 54 -5.50 -10.61 15.17
C ASN A 54 -6.18 -10.48 16.55
N LYS A 55 -7.51 -10.53 16.59
CA LYS A 55 -8.29 -10.54 17.84
C LYS A 55 -8.00 -11.78 18.68
N GLY A 56 -7.86 -12.94 18.05
CA GLY A 56 -7.52 -14.19 18.71
C GLY A 56 -6.13 -14.15 19.36
N LEU A 57 -5.13 -13.59 18.68
CA LEU A 57 -3.81 -13.37 19.24
C LEU A 57 -3.86 -12.33 20.37
N TYR A 58 -4.52 -11.20 20.16
CA TYR A 58 -4.61 -10.11 21.14
C TYR A 58 -5.29 -10.57 22.45
N ASN A 59 -6.35 -11.37 22.35
CA ASN A 59 -7.04 -11.90 23.52
C ASN A 59 -6.22 -12.95 24.29
N LYS A 60 -5.28 -13.64 23.62
CA LYS A 60 -4.34 -14.55 24.29
C LYS A 60 -3.24 -13.77 24.97
N ASP A 61 -2.60 -12.89 24.22
CA ASP A 61 -1.54 -12.01 24.71
C ASP A 61 -1.40 -10.79 23.76
N PRO A 62 -1.63 -9.56 24.25
CA PRO A 62 -1.40 -8.34 23.48
C PRO A 62 0.02 -8.24 22.90
N LEU A 63 1.05 -8.69 23.62
CA LEU A 63 2.45 -8.64 23.16
C LEU A 63 2.67 -9.58 21.96
N LEU A 64 2.00 -10.74 21.97
CA LEU A 64 2.07 -11.71 20.88
C LEU A 64 1.45 -11.15 19.60
N SER A 65 0.31 -10.46 19.72
CA SER A 65 -0.32 -9.75 18.60
C SER A 65 0.62 -8.66 18.05
N GLU A 66 1.24 -7.86 18.92
CA GLU A 66 2.17 -6.81 18.49
C GLU A 66 3.42 -7.37 17.78
N ALA A 67 4.00 -8.45 18.30
CA ALA A 67 5.13 -9.14 17.68
C ALA A 67 4.75 -9.78 16.33
N PHE A 68 3.58 -10.43 16.27
CA PHE A 68 3.06 -11.03 15.05
C PHE A 68 2.85 -10.00 13.94
N ILE A 69 2.16 -8.90 14.25
CA ILE A 69 1.97 -7.78 13.30
C ILE A 69 3.34 -7.28 12.86
N SER A 70 4.29 -7.06 13.79
CA SER A 70 5.64 -6.60 13.46
C SER A 70 6.40 -7.54 12.53
N GLY A 71 6.25 -8.85 12.72
CA GLY A 71 6.85 -9.88 11.89
C GLY A 71 6.30 -9.86 10.48
N VAL A 72 4.97 -9.85 10.34
CA VAL A 72 4.28 -9.80 9.05
C VAL A 72 4.67 -8.54 8.27
N TYR A 73 4.67 -7.37 8.91
CA TYR A 73 5.13 -6.12 8.28
C TYR A 73 6.58 -6.19 7.82
N SER A 74 7.48 -6.71 8.65
CA SER A 74 8.90 -6.76 8.32
C SER A 74 9.15 -7.68 7.12
N ILE A 75 8.52 -8.86 7.09
CA ILE A 75 8.64 -9.79 5.95
C ILE A 75 8.12 -9.14 4.66
N LEU A 76 6.95 -8.52 4.73
CA LEU A 76 6.29 -7.96 3.57
C LEU A 76 6.99 -6.71 3.03
N LEU A 77 7.34 -5.76 3.89
CA LEU A 77 8.11 -4.57 3.51
C LEU A 77 9.52 -4.94 3.05
N GLY A 78 10.13 -5.97 3.64
CA GLY A 78 11.39 -6.52 3.18
C GLY A 78 11.26 -7.01 1.74
N PHE A 79 10.33 -7.93 1.49
CA PHE A 79 10.08 -8.45 0.15
C PHE A 79 9.81 -7.34 -0.86
N LEU A 80 8.86 -6.44 -0.57
CA LEU A 80 8.46 -5.37 -1.48
C LEU A 80 9.57 -4.33 -1.69
N GLY A 81 10.31 -3.99 -0.62
CA GLY A 81 11.40 -3.01 -0.66
C GLY A 81 12.59 -3.53 -1.46
N PHE A 82 13.02 -4.77 -1.24
CA PHE A 82 14.07 -5.40 -2.04
C PHE A 82 13.63 -5.60 -3.49
N TYR A 83 12.38 -6.01 -3.72
CA TYR A 83 11.84 -6.14 -5.07
C TYR A 83 11.86 -4.79 -5.81
N ALA A 84 11.35 -3.72 -5.19
CA ALA A 84 11.36 -2.37 -5.75
C ALA A 84 12.79 -1.86 -6.00
N LEU A 85 13.73 -2.15 -5.09
CA LEU A 85 15.14 -1.80 -5.27
C LEU A 85 15.76 -2.54 -6.47
N ILE A 86 15.50 -3.84 -6.62
CA ILE A 86 15.96 -4.63 -7.75
C ILE A 86 15.36 -4.08 -9.06
N ASP A 87 14.06 -3.76 -9.07
CA ASP A 87 13.39 -3.16 -10.23
C ASP A 87 14.02 -1.80 -10.61
N PHE A 88 14.29 -0.94 -9.63
CA PHE A 88 14.97 0.34 -9.83
C PHE A 88 16.40 0.16 -10.39
N ILE A 89 17.18 -0.78 -9.84
CA ILE A 89 18.55 -1.05 -10.31
C ILE A 89 18.53 -1.60 -11.74
N ARG A 90 17.57 -2.49 -12.06
CA ARG A 90 17.42 -3.03 -13.43
C ARG A 90 16.99 -1.95 -14.41
N SER A 91 16.03 -1.11 -14.01
CA SER A 91 15.51 -0.01 -14.83
C SER A 91 16.54 1.10 -15.05
N SER A 92 17.50 1.27 -14.14
CA SER A 92 18.59 2.26 -14.27
C SER A 92 19.77 1.79 -15.13
N LYS A 93 19.91 0.47 -15.36
CA LYS A 93 21.04 -0.12 -16.10
C LYS A 93 20.71 -0.67 -17.50
N GLY A 94 19.44 -0.65 -17.93
CA GLY A 94 19.01 -1.20 -19.22
C GLY A 94 18.40 -0.19 -20.20
N PRO A 95 18.24 -0.54 -21.50
CA PRO A 95 17.54 0.29 -22.50
C PRO A 95 16.05 0.49 -22.21
N ALA A 96 15.49 -0.24 -21.23
CA ALA A 96 14.10 -0.19 -20.79
C ALA A 96 13.77 1.04 -19.91
N ALA A 97 14.67 2.02 -19.82
CA ALA A 97 14.51 3.24 -19.03
C ALA A 97 13.35 4.16 -19.48
N ALA A 98 12.66 3.83 -20.59
CA ALA A 98 11.69 4.72 -21.24
C ALA A 98 10.21 4.28 -21.16
N GLY A 99 9.87 3.09 -20.68
CA GLY A 99 8.51 2.54 -20.89
C GLY A 99 7.65 2.29 -19.64
N GLY A 100 8.22 2.38 -18.45
CA GLY A 100 7.52 1.98 -17.24
C GLY A 100 6.90 3.15 -16.49
N ASP A 101 5.68 2.99 -15.97
CA ASP A 101 4.99 4.03 -15.21
C ASP A 101 5.71 4.40 -13.89
N ALA A 102 5.32 5.53 -13.32
CA ALA A 102 5.86 6.07 -12.06
C ALA A 102 5.64 5.15 -10.84
N HIS A 103 4.78 4.14 -10.96
CA HIS A 103 4.44 3.20 -9.90
C HIS A 103 5.10 1.82 -10.07
N GLY A 104 6.01 1.66 -11.05
CA GLY A 104 6.79 0.44 -11.24
C GLY A 104 6.20 -0.56 -12.25
N GLY A 105 5.09 -0.25 -12.92
CA GLY A 105 4.53 -1.19 -13.88
C GLY A 105 5.48 -1.55 -15.03
N PRO A 106 5.36 -2.78 -15.56
CA PRO A 106 6.26 -3.30 -16.59
C PRO A 106 6.23 -2.44 -17.85
N ALA A 107 7.42 -2.16 -18.38
CA ALA A 107 7.64 -1.23 -19.48
C ALA A 107 7.14 -1.70 -20.86
N ALA A 108 6.78 -2.99 -21.00
CA ALA A 108 6.13 -3.54 -22.18
C ALA A 108 5.60 -4.95 -21.88
N GLY A 109 4.33 -5.20 -22.20
CA GLY A 109 3.72 -6.53 -22.19
C GLY A 109 3.13 -7.01 -20.86
N THR A 110 2.17 -7.93 -20.96
CA THR A 110 1.59 -8.63 -19.81
C THR A 110 2.64 -9.57 -19.21
N PRO A 111 2.89 -9.53 -17.88
CA PRO A 111 3.82 -10.46 -17.23
C PRO A 111 3.53 -11.92 -17.57
N ALA A 112 4.55 -12.77 -17.67
CA ALA A 112 4.38 -14.19 -18.01
C ALA A 112 3.42 -14.93 -17.06
N LEU A 113 3.45 -14.57 -15.77
CA LEU A 113 2.51 -15.10 -14.77
C LEU A 113 1.08 -14.62 -15.02
N ALA A 114 0.91 -13.34 -15.32
CA ALA A 114 -0.39 -12.76 -15.66
C ALA A 114 -0.98 -13.39 -16.93
N ALA A 115 -0.17 -13.62 -17.97
CA ALA A 115 -0.62 -14.31 -19.17
C ALA A 115 -1.12 -15.73 -18.88
N ARG A 116 -0.44 -16.47 -17.99
CA ARG A 116 -0.88 -17.81 -17.56
C ARG A 116 -2.21 -17.77 -16.80
N LEU A 117 -2.37 -16.82 -15.87
CA LEU A 117 -3.60 -16.68 -15.08
C LEU A 117 -4.78 -16.21 -15.95
N GLN A 118 -4.54 -15.32 -16.90
CA GLN A 118 -5.55 -14.86 -17.87
C GLN A 118 -5.98 -15.97 -18.85
N GLY A 119 -5.15 -17.00 -19.05
CA GLY A 119 -5.50 -18.20 -19.82
C GLY A 119 -6.44 -19.18 -19.10
N LEU A 120 -6.63 -19.02 -17.78
CA LEU A 120 -7.56 -19.86 -17.01
C LEU A 120 -9.00 -19.35 -17.17
N ASN A 121 -9.78 -20.09 -17.97
CA ASN A 121 -11.19 -19.80 -18.24
C ASN A 121 -12.11 -20.40 -17.15
N ILE A 122 -12.02 -19.87 -15.93
CA ILE A 122 -12.91 -20.26 -14.82
C ILE A 122 -13.98 -19.17 -14.65
N PRO A 123 -15.27 -19.44 -14.93
CA PRO A 123 -16.34 -18.45 -14.76
C PRO A 123 -16.57 -18.13 -13.26
N PRO A 124 -17.04 -16.92 -12.91
CA PRO A 124 -17.35 -15.79 -13.80
C PRO A 124 -16.08 -15.07 -14.30
N MET A 125 -16.05 -14.66 -15.57
CA MET A 125 -14.93 -13.90 -16.14
C MET A 125 -15.15 -12.41 -15.98
N VAL A 126 -14.13 -11.70 -15.51
CA VAL A 126 -14.13 -10.25 -15.33
C VAL A 126 -13.29 -9.63 -16.44
N THR A 127 -13.88 -8.69 -17.18
CA THR A 127 -13.18 -7.89 -18.19
C THR A 127 -12.69 -6.56 -17.61
N PHE A 128 -11.54 -6.10 -18.06
CA PHE A 128 -10.91 -4.84 -17.66
C PHE A 128 -9.97 -4.33 -18.76
N ASP A 129 -9.50 -3.08 -18.62
CA ASP A 129 -8.60 -2.41 -19.57
C ASP A 129 -9.11 -2.36 -21.02
N GLU A 130 -10.43 -2.31 -21.21
CA GLU A 130 -11.06 -2.22 -22.55
C GLU A 130 -10.65 -0.93 -23.28
N ASP A 131 -10.43 0.15 -22.53
CA ASP A 131 -10.00 1.45 -23.04
C ASP A 131 -8.49 1.53 -23.35
N PHE A 132 -7.69 0.59 -22.82
CA PHE A 132 -6.23 0.60 -22.94
C PHE A 132 -5.67 -0.47 -23.88
N VAL A 133 -6.42 -1.56 -24.12
CA VAL A 133 -6.00 -2.67 -24.98
C VAL A 133 -7.15 -3.07 -25.89
N PRO A 134 -6.97 -3.10 -27.23
CA PRO A 134 -8.00 -3.55 -28.16
C PRO A 134 -8.50 -4.97 -27.80
N GLY A 135 -9.79 -5.10 -27.49
CA GLY A 135 -10.42 -6.36 -27.06
C GLY A 135 -10.40 -6.63 -25.55
N GLY A 136 -9.78 -5.75 -24.75
CA GLY A 136 -9.72 -5.84 -23.30
C GLY A 136 -8.94 -7.04 -22.77
N LYS A 137 -8.64 -7.03 -21.48
CA LYS A 137 -8.10 -8.18 -20.75
C LYS A 137 -9.22 -8.87 -19.98
N ARG A 138 -9.06 -10.17 -19.76
CA ARG A 138 -10.01 -10.99 -18.99
C ARG A 138 -9.27 -11.81 -17.95
N LEU A 139 -9.86 -11.92 -16.77
CA LEU A 139 -9.36 -12.79 -15.70
C LEU A 139 -10.54 -13.41 -14.96
N SER A 140 -10.37 -14.63 -14.47
CA SER A 140 -11.38 -15.29 -13.64
C SER A 140 -11.64 -14.47 -12.36
N GLY A 141 -12.92 -14.18 -12.10
CA GLY A 141 -13.39 -13.55 -10.88
C GLY A 141 -13.06 -14.37 -9.63
N VAL A 142 -12.93 -15.69 -9.74
CA VAL A 142 -12.49 -16.56 -8.64
C VAL A 142 -11.03 -16.29 -8.30
N ILE A 143 -10.15 -16.16 -9.29
CA ILE A 143 -8.73 -15.84 -9.09
C ILE A 143 -8.58 -14.45 -8.46
N ILE A 144 -9.36 -13.49 -8.94
CA ILE A 144 -9.41 -12.13 -8.38
C ILE A 144 -9.88 -12.17 -6.93
N ALA A 145 -10.95 -12.89 -6.62
CA ALA A 145 -11.45 -13.04 -5.26
C ALA A 145 -10.44 -13.75 -4.34
N LEU A 146 -9.74 -14.78 -4.81
CA LEU A 146 -8.71 -15.46 -4.03
C LEU A 146 -7.55 -14.52 -3.66
N GLY A 147 -7.08 -13.70 -4.60
CA GLY A 147 -6.09 -12.66 -4.25
C GLY A 147 -6.68 -11.61 -3.32
N GLY A 148 -7.96 -11.30 -3.50
CA GLY A 148 -8.75 -10.49 -2.56
C GLY A 148 -8.67 -11.03 -1.14
N VAL A 149 -8.88 -12.33 -0.92
CA VAL A 149 -8.78 -12.96 0.41
C VAL A 149 -7.39 -12.75 1.01
N VAL A 150 -6.33 -13.01 0.25
CA VAL A 150 -4.95 -12.84 0.72
C VAL A 150 -4.68 -11.40 1.11
N VAL A 151 -5.05 -10.44 0.26
CA VAL A 151 -4.87 -9.01 0.54
C VAL A 151 -5.73 -8.58 1.71
N GLY A 152 -6.96 -9.07 1.83
CA GLY A 152 -7.88 -8.78 2.94
C GLY A 152 -7.32 -9.26 4.28
N ILE A 153 -6.75 -10.47 4.34
CA ILE A 153 -6.10 -11.01 5.55
C ILE A 153 -4.94 -10.10 5.95
N MET A 154 -4.05 -9.79 5.01
CA MET A 154 -2.89 -8.94 5.27
C MET A 154 -3.30 -7.52 5.67
N ALA A 155 -4.28 -6.93 4.99
CA ALA A 155 -4.81 -5.61 5.29
C ALA A 155 -5.41 -5.51 6.69
N ALA A 156 -6.14 -6.54 7.14
CA ALA A 156 -6.74 -6.57 8.48
C ALA A 156 -5.71 -6.84 9.59
N ILE A 157 -4.71 -7.68 9.35
CA ILE A 157 -3.61 -7.91 10.31
C ILE A 157 -2.79 -6.62 10.48
N MET A 158 -2.51 -5.93 9.37
CA MET A 158 -1.60 -4.79 9.36
C MET A 158 -2.32 -3.47 9.69
N GLY A 159 -3.57 -3.29 9.28
CA GLY A 159 -4.33 -2.06 9.50
C GLY A 159 -4.00 -0.93 8.51
N VAL A 160 -3.34 -1.20 7.37
CA VAL A 160 -2.92 -0.17 6.38
C VAL A 160 -3.81 -0.16 5.12
N GLY A 161 -5.02 -0.71 5.17
CA GLY A 161 -5.97 -0.68 4.05
C GLY A 161 -5.61 -1.54 2.81
N GLY A 162 -4.48 -2.25 2.81
CA GLY A 162 -4.15 -3.29 1.81
C GLY A 162 -3.57 -2.79 0.48
N GLY A 163 -3.71 -1.50 0.14
CA GLY A 163 -3.37 -0.97 -1.20
C GLY A 163 -1.91 -1.17 -1.64
N PHE A 164 -0.97 -1.15 -0.69
CA PHE A 164 0.45 -1.42 -0.99
C PHE A 164 0.73 -2.88 -1.42
N ILE A 165 -0.22 -3.81 -1.18
CA ILE A 165 -0.19 -5.20 -1.67
C ILE A 165 -1.05 -5.33 -2.93
N THR A 166 -2.21 -4.66 -2.96
CA THR A 166 -3.13 -4.69 -4.10
C THR A 166 -2.43 -4.22 -5.37
N PHE A 167 -1.63 -3.14 -5.29
CA PHE A 167 -0.96 -2.61 -6.47
C PHE A 167 0.00 -3.61 -7.12
N PRO A 168 0.98 -4.21 -6.40
CA PRO A 168 1.82 -5.27 -6.95
C PRO A 168 1.04 -6.49 -7.46
N LEU A 169 -0.02 -6.89 -6.75
CA LEU A 169 -0.87 -8.01 -7.15
C LEU A 169 -1.56 -7.73 -8.50
N PHE A 170 -2.16 -6.56 -8.67
CA PHE A 170 -2.88 -6.21 -9.89
C PHE A 170 -1.94 -6.04 -11.08
N VAL A 171 -0.83 -5.34 -10.89
CA VAL A 171 0.09 -5.03 -11.99
C VAL A 171 0.96 -6.23 -12.37
N TYR A 172 1.60 -6.90 -11.40
CA TYR A 172 2.58 -7.95 -11.71
C TYR A 172 1.97 -9.35 -11.80
N ILE A 173 0.95 -9.65 -11.00
CA ILE A 173 0.35 -10.98 -10.96
C ILE A 173 -0.84 -11.04 -11.92
N TYR A 174 -1.72 -10.03 -11.93
CA TYR A 174 -2.90 -10.03 -12.82
C TYR A 174 -2.68 -9.33 -14.15
N GLY A 175 -1.64 -8.50 -14.28
CA GLY A 175 -1.34 -7.78 -15.50
C GLY A 175 -2.36 -6.70 -15.85
N VAL A 176 -3.04 -6.14 -14.84
CA VAL A 176 -3.91 -4.98 -14.98
C VAL A 176 -3.05 -3.75 -15.25
N SER A 177 -3.51 -2.83 -16.09
CA SER A 177 -2.83 -1.58 -16.33
C SER A 177 -2.67 -0.77 -15.03
N SER A 178 -1.60 -0.02 -14.90
CA SER A 178 -1.32 0.72 -13.66
C SER A 178 -2.34 1.82 -13.41
N MET A 179 -2.86 2.46 -14.46
CA MET A 179 -3.93 3.46 -14.34
C MET A 179 -5.22 2.84 -13.79
N THR A 180 -5.68 1.73 -14.37
CA THR A 180 -6.85 0.98 -13.87
C THR A 180 -6.60 0.45 -12.47
N THR A 181 -5.38 0.02 -12.16
CA THR A 181 -5.00 -0.48 -10.84
C THR A 181 -5.16 0.59 -9.77
N VAL A 182 -4.58 1.78 -9.98
CA VAL A 182 -4.68 2.88 -8.99
C VAL A 182 -6.14 3.25 -8.76
N GLY A 183 -6.95 3.42 -9.81
CA GLY A 183 -8.35 3.78 -9.64
C GLY A 183 -9.18 2.69 -8.96
N THR A 184 -8.97 1.43 -9.34
CA THR A 184 -9.72 0.28 -8.79
C THR A 184 -9.32 -0.03 -7.35
N ASP A 185 -8.04 0.08 -6.99
CA ASP A 185 -7.55 -0.09 -5.62
C ASP A 185 -8.15 0.96 -4.68
N ILE A 186 -8.15 2.23 -5.07
CA ILE A 186 -8.75 3.30 -4.24
C ILE A 186 -10.26 3.06 -4.04
N LEU A 187 -10.99 2.60 -5.07
CA LEU A 187 -12.39 2.23 -4.94
C LEU A 187 -12.58 1.09 -3.93
N GLN A 188 -11.74 0.06 -4.00
CA GLN A 188 -11.79 -1.07 -3.08
C GLN A 188 -11.48 -0.65 -1.63
N ILE A 189 -10.48 0.22 -1.42
CA ILE A 189 -10.11 0.74 -0.11
C ILE A 189 -11.29 1.41 0.61
N ILE A 190 -12.19 2.09 -0.12
CA ILE A 190 -13.41 2.67 0.49
C ILE A 190 -14.19 1.60 1.25
N PHE A 191 -14.33 0.40 0.68
CA PHE A 191 -15.11 -0.66 1.30
C PHE A 191 -14.31 -1.41 2.36
N THR A 192 -13.06 -1.80 2.09
CA THR A 192 -12.27 -2.56 3.06
C THR A 192 -11.90 -1.72 4.28
N ALA A 193 -11.38 -0.51 4.08
CA ALA A 193 -11.06 0.41 5.16
C ALA A 193 -12.33 0.99 5.79
N GLY A 194 -13.39 1.25 5.02
CA GLY A 194 -14.67 1.73 5.56
C GLY A 194 -15.35 0.71 6.48
N LEU A 195 -15.42 -0.56 6.06
CA LEU A 195 -15.98 -1.64 6.89
C LEU A 195 -15.17 -1.83 8.18
N ALA A 196 -13.85 -1.80 8.11
CA ALA A 196 -12.99 -1.91 9.29
C ALA A 196 -13.10 -0.66 10.18
N ALA A 197 -12.86 0.54 9.62
CA ALA A 197 -12.88 1.81 10.36
C ALA A 197 -14.22 2.06 11.04
N ILE A 198 -15.34 1.89 10.33
CA ILE A 198 -16.67 2.14 10.89
C ILE A 198 -17.09 0.96 11.77
N GLY A 199 -17.10 -0.25 11.19
CA GLY A 199 -17.69 -1.43 11.81
C GLY A 199 -16.90 -1.98 13.00
N GLN A 200 -15.58 -1.80 13.03
CA GLN A 200 -14.72 -2.40 14.06
C GLN A 200 -14.09 -1.37 15.01
N TYR A 201 -13.92 -0.12 14.58
CA TYR A 201 -13.24 0.90 15.40
C TYR A 201 -14.15 2.06 15.81
N ALA A 202 -14.87 2.69 14.88
CA ALA A 202 -15.66 3.90 15.15
C ALA A 202 -16.84 3.62 16.08
N ILE A 203 -17.60 2.54 15.83
CA ILE A 203 -18.74 2.14 16.67
C ILE A 203 -18.32 1.88 18.13
N TYR A 204 -17.10 1.38 18.33
CA TYR A 204 -16.57 1.06 19.66
C TYR A 204 -15.77 2.22 20.28
N GLY A 205 -15.78 3.40 19.67
CA GLY A 205 -15.09 4.58 20.19
C GLY A 205 -13.56 4.54 20.05
N TYR A 206 -13.02 3.71 19.15
CA TYR A 206 -11.58 3.57 18.94
C TYR A 206 -11.00 4.50 17.86
N VAL A 207 -11.67 5.61 17.55
CA VAL A 207 -11.24 6.58 16.51
C VAL A 207 -11.10 7.97 17.12
N PHE A 208 -9.89 8.52 17.08
CA PHE A 208 -9.65 9.94 17.35
C PHE A 208 -9.93 10.79 16.11
N TYR A 209 -11.16 11.29 16.00
CA TYR A 209 -11.58 12.10 14.84
C TYR A 209 -10.75 13.37 14.64
N THR A 210 -10.34 14.06 15.72
CA THR A 210 -9.50 15.25 15.64
C THR A 210 -8.14 14.96 15.02
N LEU A 211 -7.50 13.85 15.43
CA LEU A 211 -6.24 13.40 14.85
C LEU A 211 -6.42 12.97 13.39
N ALA A 212 -7.47 12.20 13.09
CA ALA A 212 -7.75 11.76 11.73
C ALA A 212 -7.96 12.97 10.78
N MET A 213 -8.67 14.01 11.23
CA MET A 213 -8.89 15.22 10.43
C MET A 213 -7.60 16.01 10.20
N GLY A 214 -6.75 16.15 11.23
CA GLY A 214 -5.43 16.76 11.07
C GLY A 214 -4.55 16.00 10.08
N MET A 215 -4.53 14.66 10.18
CA MET A 215 -3.84 13.79 9.21
C MET A 215 -4.42 13.91 7.81
N LEU A 216 -5.75 14.02 7.67
CA LEU A 216 -6.41 14.20 6.38
C LEU A 216 -5.91 15.46 5.69
N ILE A 217 -5.98 16.61 6.36
CA ILE A 217 -5.56 17.90 5.79
C ILE A 217 -4.08 17.84 5.36
N GLY A 218 -3.19 17.38 6.25
CA GLY A 218 -1.76 17.26 5.92
C GLY A 218 -1.50 16.33 4.74
N SER A 219 -2.18 15.18 4.72
CA SER A 219 -2.02 14.21 3.63
C SER A 219 -2.58 14.70 2.30
N LEU A 220 -3.70 15.44 2.29
CA LEU A 220 -4.30 15.96 1.06
C LEU A 220 -3.39 16.99 0.40
N LEU A 221 -2.84 17.92 1.19
CA LEU A 221 -1.84 18.87 0.70
C LEU A 221 -0.60 18.16 0.17
N GLY A 222 -0.09 17.18 0.92
CA GLY A 222 1.07 16.38 0.51
C GLY A 222 0.85 15.60 -0.80
N ILE A 223 -0.34 15.03 -1.00
CA ILE A 223 -0.68 14.31 -2.25
C ILE A 223 -0.73 15.27 -3.43
N GLN A 224 -1.31 16.47 -3.27
CA GLN A 224 -1.40 17.45 -4.36
C GLN A 224 -0.01 17.92 -4.78
N VAL A 225 0.84 18.30 -3.81
CA VAL A 225 2.23 18.68 -4.06
C VAL A 225 3.00 17.53 -4.71
N GLY A 226 2.86 16.31 -4.18
CA GLY A 226 3.49 15.12 -4.73
C GLY A 226 3.06 14.82 -6.16
N ALA A 227 1.76 14.86 -6.45
CA ALA A 227 1.19 14.62 -7.78
C ALA A 227 1.70 15.63 -8.81
N LEU A 228 1.72 16.92 -8.47
CA LEU A 228 2.28 17.96 -9.34
C LEU A 228 3.79 17.75 -9.55
N THR A 229 4.51 17.38 -8.50
CA THR A 229 5.95 17.07 -8.60
C THR A 229 6.21 15.90 -9.56
N THR A 230 5.30 14.92 -9.65
CA THR A 230 5.50 13.78 -10.58
C THR A 230 5.47 14.18 -12.05
N LYS A 231 4.84 15.31 -12.41
CA LYS A 231 4.83 15.82 -13.79
C LYS A 231 6.20 16.35 -14.23
N VAL A 232 6.99 16.89 -13.29
CA VAL A 232 8.28 17.55 -13.55
C VAL A 232 9.51 16.70 -13.19
N VAL A 233 9.28 15.46 -12.75
CA VAL A 233 10.32 14.53 -12.31
C VAL A 233 10.31 13.29 -13.18
N LYS A 234 11.49 12.84 -13.63
CA LYS A 234 11.65 11.59 -14.38
C LYS A 234 11.19 10.40 -13.54
N GLY A 235 10.40 9.50 -14.12
CA GLY A 235 9.86 8.31 -13.44
C GLY A 235 10.90 7.43 -12.74
N ILE A 236 12.13 7.37 -13.24
CA ILE A 236 13.24 6.64 -12.59
C ILE A 236 13.54 7.14 -11.18
N HIS A 237 13.49 8.46 -10.93
CA HIS A 237 13.70 9.02 -9.61
C HIS A 237 12.56 8.63 -8.67
N ILE A 238 11.32 8.64 -9.16
CA ILE A 238 10.13 8.26 -8.38
C ILE A 238 10.20 6.79 -7.96
N ARG A 239 10.61 5.90 -8.88
CA ARG A 239 10.86 4.48 -8.56
C ARG A 239 11.93 4.29 -7.49
N GLY A 240 13.03 5.04 -7.59
CA GLY A 240 14.09 5.04 -6.58
C GLY A 240 13.58 5.48 -5.21
N PHE A 241 12.80 6.56 -5.14
CA PHE A 241 12.21 7.03 -3.89
C PHE A 241 11.19 6.06 -3.30
N TYR A 242 10.36 5.43 -4.13
CA TYR A 242 9.44 4.40 -3.70
C TYR A 242 10.19 3.24 -3.03
N ALA A 243 11.25 2.74 -3.65
CA ALA A 243 12.08 1.67 -3.08
C ALA A 243 12.73 2.08 -1.75
N VAL A 244 13.34 3.27 -1.68
CA VAL A 244 14.00 3.78 -0.46
C VAL A 244 13.01 3.99 0.67
N SER A 245 11.80 4.49 0.38
CA SER A 245 10.76 4.74 1.39
C SER A 245 10.26 3.44 2.01
N ILE A 246 10.06 2.39 1.19
CA ILE A 246 9.63 1.07 1.68
C ILE A 246 10.75 0.42 2.49
N LEU A 247 12.00 0.50 2.03
CA LEU A 247 13.15 -0.03 2.76
C LEU A 247 13.36 0.68 4.10
N ALA A 248 13.11 1.99 4.18
CA ALA A 248 13.14 2.70 5.44
C ALA A 248 12.07 2.15 6.41
N GLY A 249 10.85 1.92 5.93
CA GLY A 249 9.79 1.28 6.71
C GLY A 249 10.16 -0.15 7.15
N PHE A 250 10.82 -0.92 6.28
CA PHE A 250 11.35 -2.23 6.61
C PHE A 250 12.40 -2.17 7.72
N ILE A 251 13.40 -1.28 7.61
CA ILE A 251 14.44 -1.08 8.64
C ILE A 251 13.81 -0.69 9.96
N ASN A 252 12.83 0.23 9.93
CA ASN A 252 12.09 0.63 11.12
C ASN A 252 11.46 -0.57 11.82
N ARG A 253 10.68 -1.36 11.06
CA ARG A 253 9.96 -2.50 11.65
C ARG A 253 10.88 -3.62 12.09
N LEU A 254 11.91 -3.92 11.29
CA LEU A 254 12.93 -4.91 11.63
C LEU A 254 13.64 -4.54 12.93
N SER A 255 13.92 -3.25 13.15
CA SER A 255 14.57 -2.77 14.37
C SER A 255 13.69 -2.87 15.62
N THR A 256 12.35 -2.90 15.46
CA THR A 256 11.42 -3.08 16.59
C THR A 256 11.29 -4.56 17.02
N LEU A 257 11.57 -5.52 16.14
CA LEU A 257 11.35 -6.94 16.39
C LEU A 257 12.17 -7.52 17.56
N PRO A 258 13.48 -7.22 17.71
CA PRO A 258 14.25 -7.74 18.85
C PRO A 258 13.66 -7.37 20.20
N LYS A 259 13.16 -6.13 20.33
CA LYS A 259 12.49 -5.67 21.55
C LYS A 259 11.21 -6.46 21.81
N LYS A 260 10.39 -6.69 20.77
CA LYS A 260 9.15 -7.48 20.88
C LYS A 260 9.40 -8.94 21.28
N PHE A 261 10.42 -9.57 20.73
CA PHE A 261 10.78 -10.93 21.15
C PHE A 261 11.42 -10.99 22.54
N ASN A 262 12.07 -9.92 22.98
CA ASN A 262 12.57 -9.80 24.36
C ASN A 262 11.43 -9.59 25.37
N GLU A 263 10.40 -8.83 24.99
CA GLU A 263 9.16 -8.66 25.78
C GLU A 263 8.34 -9.97 25.88
N LEU A 264 8.46 -10.85 24.90
CA LEU A 264 7.85 -12.19 24.88
C LEU A 264 8.69 -13.30 25.54
N GLU A 265 9.82 -12.94 26.16
CA GLU A 265 10.77 -13.90 26.77
C GLU A 265 11.32 -14.97 25.80
N VAL A 266 11.21 -14.72 24.48
CA VAL A 266 11.77 -15.59 23.41
C VAL A 266 13.25 -15.34 23.23
N LEU A 267 13.68 -14.08 23.37
CA LEU A 267 15.07 -13.66 23.35
C LEU A 267 15.47 -13.12 24.71
N ASN A 268 16.72 -13.36 25.11
CA ASN A 268 17.31 -12.81 26.32
C ASN A 268 18.46 -11.86 25.95
N LEU A 269 18.08 -10.68 25.43
CA LEU A 269 19.02 -9.62 25.07
C LEU A 269 19.03 -8.51 26.12
N PRO A 270 20.16 -7.81 26.31
CA PRO A 270 20.20 -6.65 27.20
C PRO A 270 19.18 -5.60 26.78
N LYS A 271 18.38 -5.10 27.73
CA LYS A 271 17.34 -4.07 27.47
C LYS A 271 17.92 -2.85 26.74
N GLY A 272 19.11 -2.40 27.15
CA GLY A 272 19.80 -1.29 26.47
C GLY A 272 20.10 -1.54 25.00
N LEU A 273 20.47 -2.78 24.63
CA LEU A 273 20.79 -3.13 23.25
C LEU A 273 19.53 -3.10 22.37
N VAL A 274 18.43 -3.72 22.81
CA VAL A 274 17.18 -3.74 22.02
C VAL A 274 16.55 -2.35 21.89
N THR A 275 16.63 -1.51 22.93
CA THR A 275 16.17 -0.12 22.88
C THR A 275 17.03 0.72 21.94
N ASN A 276 18.35 0.54 21.95
CA ASN A 276 19.25 1.25 21.04
C ASN A 276 19.01 0.87 19.58
N ILE A 277 18.78 -0.42 19.29
CA ILE A 277 18.44 -0.88 17.93
C ILE A 277 17.14 -0.22 17.46
N GLU A 278 16.08 -0.27 18.26
CA GLU A 278 14.79 0.37 17.94
C GLU A 278 14.97 1.87 17.69
N PHE A 279 15.73 2.55 18.54
CA PHE A 279 16.00 3.98 18.42
C PHE A 279 16.75 4.32 17.12
N VAL A 280 17.80 3.58 16.79
CA VAL A 280 18.54 3.76 15.53
C VAL A 280 17.63 3.53 14.32
N GLY A 281 16.81 2.48 14.33
CA GLY A 281 15.85 2.21 13.27
C GLY A 281 14.81 3.32 13.09
N ASN A 282 14.34 3.90 14.20
CA ASN A 282 13.46 5.08 14.18
C ASN A 282 14.14 6.31 13.59
N ILE A 283 15.39 6.58 13.97
CA ILE A 283 16.16 7.71 13.43
C ILE A 283 16.37 7.55 11.92
N VAL A 284 16.82 6.38 11.47
CA VAL A 284 17.07 6.11 10.04
C VAL A 284 15.80 6.34 9.24
N PHE A 285 14.65 5.84 9.73
CA PHE A 285 13.36 6.05 9.08
C PHE A 285 13.03 7.55 8.93
N TRP A 286 13.10 8.32 10.01
CA TRP A 286 12.76 9.74 9.98
C TRP A 286 13.73 10.57 9.15
N ILE A 287 15.02 10.24 9.13
CA ILE A 287 16.01 10.89 8.26
C ILE A 287 15.63 10.68 6.79
N VAL A 288 15.31 9.44 6.40
CA VAL A 288 14.92 9.12 5.02
C VAL A 288 13.64 9.88 4.63
N VAL A 289 12.63 9.88 5.50
CA VAL A 289 11.37 10.60 5.27
C VAL A 289 11.60 12.11 5.16
N ALA A 290 12.47 12.68 6.00
CA ALA A 290 12.78 14.11 5.97
C ALA A 290 13.51 14.52 4.68
N ILE A 291 14.51 13.74 4.26
CA ILE A 291 15.23 13.96 2.99
C ILE A 291 14.25 13.90 1.82
N PHE A 292 13.38 12.90 1.79
CA PHE A 292 12.37 12.74 0.74
C PHE A 292 11.38 13.91 0.70
N GLY A 293 10.84 14.29 1.87
CA GLY A 293 9.93 15.42 1.98
C GLY A 293 10.56 16.72 1.51
N PHE A 294 11.77 17.03 2.00
CA PHE A 294 12.51 18.22 1.57
C PHE A 294 12.76 18.22 0.06
N TRP A 295 13.16 17.07 -0.50
CA TRP A 295 13.41 16.94 -1.92
C TRP A 295 12.15 17.16 -2.78
N ILE A 296 10.99 16.62 -2.38
CA ILE A 296 9.71 16.87 -3.05
C ILE A 296 9.41 18.37 -3.06
N PHE A 297 9.44 19.03 -1.89
CA PHE A 297 9.11 20.45 -1.81
C PHE A 297 10.11 21.29 -2.59
N ALA A 298 11.41 20.98 -2.53
CA ALA A 298 12.43 21.67 -3.31
C ALA A 298 12.14 21.57 -4.81
N LYS A 299 11.77 20.38 -5.31
CA LYS A 299 11.42 20.17 -6.72
C LYS A 299 10.11 20.84 -7.12
N PHE A 300 9.11 20.84 -6.24
CA PHE A 300 7.86 21.54 -6.45
C PHE A 300 8.10 23.04 -6.60
N PHE A 301 8.76 23.68 -5.64
CA PHE A 301 9.01 25.11 -5.65
C PHE A 301 9.99 25.55 -6.76
N SER A 302 10.99 24.71 -7.10
CA SER A 302 11.92 25.04 -8.19
C SER A 302 11.27 25.01 -9.57
N ASN A 303 10.15 24.29 -9.74
CA ASN A 303 9.44 24.13 -11.02
C ASN A 303 8.05 24.76 -11.00
N LEU A 304 7.80 25.71 -10.10
CA LEU A 304 6.50 26.35 -9.95
C LEU A 304 6.07 27.10 -11.24
N GLY A 305 7.05 27.61 -12.01
CA GLY A 305 6.81 28.29 -13.28
C GLY A 305 6.23 27.35 -14.34
N SER A 306 6.87 26.21 -14.59
CA SER A 306 6.40 25.23 -15.57
C SER A 306 5.06 24.59 -15.18
N LEU A 307 4.80 24.44 -13.88
CA LEU A 307 3.54 23.87 -13.38
C LEU A 307 2.34 24.81 -13.54
N ARG A 308 2.56 26.14 -13.61
CA ARG A 308 1.51 27.14 -13.82
C ARG A 308 1.12 27.33 -15.29
N GLU A 309 1.95 26.87 -16.23
CA GLU A 309 1.71 27.00 -17.67
C GLU A 309 0.92 25.80 -18.26
N GLU A 310 0.76 24.72 -17.49
CA GLU A 310 0.02 23.49 -17.89
C GLU A 310 -1.45 23.45 -17.41
N GLU A 311 -1.94 24.47 -16.69
CA GLU A 311 -3.36 24.67 -16.34
C GLU A 311 -4.05 25.66 -17.27
#